data_AF-Q1IMZ7-F1
#
_entry.id   AF-Q1IMZ7-F1
#
_cell.length_a   1.000
_cell.length_b   1.000
_cell.length_c   1.000
_cell.angle_alpha   90.00
_cell.angle_beta   90.00
_cell.angle_gamma   90.00
#
_symmetry.space_group_name_H-M   'P 1'
#
loop_
_entity.id
_entity.type
_entity.pdbx_description
1 polymer ?
#
loop_
_entity_poly.entity_id
_entity_poly.type
_entity_poly.pdbx_seq_one_letter_code
_entity_poly.pdbx_strand_id
1 'polypeptide(L)'
;MYRLLALTLLTAATAAAQIDVGYRLHSSEVPRASKQECATSPAQTYPCFADVTLGGTKFNVVAYDDRRLVRYLFTTDAAFSTKTGLHVGDWVEVDEKDVVLVPGWHICGPRTADGWRLVFGSDLDESEKQVTYEDGTPVNFIHTIESSPKRGKLRIVGFEKGEV
;
A
#
# COMPACT_ATOMS: atom_id res chain seq x y z
N MET A 1 -11.70 -48.77 -28.70
CA MET A 1 -11.19 -48.32 -27.39
C MET A 1 -10.24 -47.14 -27.64
N TYR A 2 -10.66 -45.90 -27.38
CA TYR A 2 -9.80 -44.71 -27.49
C TYR A 2 -9.54 -44.15 -26.09
N ARG A 3 -8.28 -44.16 -25.65
CA ARG A 3 -7.82 -43.51 -24.43
C ARG A 3 -7.56 -42.02 -24.74
N LEU A 4 -8.36 -41.12 -24.17
CA LEU A 4 -8.03 -39.70 -24.14
C LEU A 4 -6.85 -39.47 -23.18
N LEU A 5 -5.74 -38.97 -23.70
CA LEU A 5 -4.64 -38.42 -22.92
C LEU A 5 -5.03 -36.98 -22.53
N ALA A 6 -5.34 -36.74 -21.26
CA ALA A 6 -5.53 -35.39 -20.75
C ALA A 6 -4.17 -34.71 -20.57
N LEU A 7 -3.85 -33.77 -21.46
CA LEU A 7 -2.64 -32.96 -21.38
C LEU A 7 -2.89 -31.79 -20.42
N THR A 8 -2.52 -31.95 -19.16
CA THR A 8 -2.53 -30.87 -18.17
C THR A 8 -1.40 -29.89 -18.49
N LEU A 9 -1.73 -28.76 -19.13
CA LEU A 9 -0.80 -27.62 -19.21
C LEU A 9 -0.64 -27.02 -17.81
N LEU A 10 0.48 -27.33 -17.15
CA LEU A 10 0.95 -26.51 -16.03
C LEU A 10 1.46 -25.18 -16.60
N THR A 11 0.61 -24.16 -16.59
CA THR A 11 1.07 -22.77 -16.72
C THR A 11 1.81 -22.42 -15.45
N ALA A 12 3.15 -22.51 -15.47
CA ALA A 12 3.99 -21.91 -14.45
C ALA A 12 3.77 -20.40 -14.50
N ALA A 13 2.97 -19.87 -13.57
CA ALA A 13 2.85 -18.44 -13.37
C ALA A 13 4.22 -17.95 -12.90
N THR A 14 5.00 -17.35 -13.81
CA THR A 14 6.17 -16.57 -13.45
C THR A 14 5.66 -15.40 -12.62
N ALA A 15 5.78 -15.51 -11.29
CA ALA A 15 5.59 -14.38 -10.40
C ALA A 15 6.58 -13.29 -10.84
N ALA A 16 6.05 -12.23 -11.45
CA ALA A 16 6.87 -11.06 -11.76
C ALA A 16 7.49 -10.58 -10.45
N ALA A 17 8.79 -10.28 -10.47
CA ALA A 17 9.47 -9.78 -9.29
C ALA A 17 8.78 -8.48 -8.85
N GLN A 18 8.12 -8.52 -7.69
CA GLN A 18 7.45 -7.37 -7.10
C GLN A 18 8.51 -6.31 -6.78
N ILE A 19 8.27 -5.09 -7.25
CA ILE A 19 9.14 -3.95 -6.92
C ILE A 19 9.05 -3.66 -5.43
N ASP A 20 10.20 -3.39 -4.82
CA ASP A 20 10.32 -3.14 -3.40
C ASP A 20 11.22 -1.92 -3.14
N VAL A 21 11.17 -1.37 -1.93
CA VAL A 21 12.09 -0.34 -1.46
C VAL A 21 13.53 -0.86 -1.55
N GLY A 22 14.42 -0.01 -2.07
CA GLY A 22 15.80 -0.36 -2.40
C GLY A 22 15.98 -0.91 -3.82
N TYR A 23 14.90 -1.19 -4.57
CA TYR A 23 14.98 -1.51 -5.99
C TYR A 23 15.62 -0.36 -6.76
N ARG A 24 16.51 -0.66 -7.71
CA ARG A 24 17.14 0.36 -8.55
C ARG A 24 16.39 0.49 -9.87
N LEU A 25 15.76 1.64 -10.10
CA LEU A 25 15.05 1.92 -11.34
C LEU A 25 16.02 2.02 -12.53
N HIS A 26 15.68 1.31 -13.61
CA HIS A 26 16.28 1.51 -14.91
C HIS A 26 15.89 2.88 -15.46
N SER A 27 16.74 3.46 -16.31
CA SER A 27 16.49 4.79 -16.87
C SER A 27 15.26 4.81 -17.77
N SER A 28 14.89 3.65 -18.33
CA SER A 28 13.67 3.43 -19.09
C SER A 28 12.40 3.39 -18.23
N GLU A 29 12.53 3.11 -16.92
CA GLU A 29 11.41 3.06 -15.98
C GLU A 29 11.11 4.43 -15.36
N VAL A 30 12.05 5.38 -15.45
CA VAL A 30 11.87 6.76 -14.97
C VAL A 30 11.21 7.58 -16.07
N PRO A 31 9.98 8.09 -15.87
CA PRO A 31 9.31 8.91 -16.88
C PRO A 31 10.12 10.18 -17.19
N ARG A 32 10.26 10.55 -18.46
CA ARG A 32 11.01 11.76 -18.86
C ARG A 32 10.44 13.06 -18.25
N ALA A 33 9.17 13.05 -17.86
CA ALA A 33 8.46 14.17 -17.25
C ALA A 33 8.42 14.12 -15.70
N SER A 34 9.18 13.25 -15.03
CA SER A 34 9.07 12.96 -13.59
C SER A 34 9.60 14.06 -12.64
N LYS A 35 9.47 15.34 -13.00
CA LYS A 35 9.79 16.46 -12.10
C LYS A 35 8.58 16.89 -11.27
N GLN A 36 7.69 15.96 -10.91
CA GLN A 36 6.64 16.26 -9.96
C GLN A 36 7.18 16.02 -8.56
N GLU A 37 6.98 17.00 -7.68
CA GLU A 37 7.02 16.78 -6.24
C GLU A 37 5.68 16.13 -5.89
N CYS A 38 5.71 14.88 -5.44
CA CYS A 38 4.50 14.21 -4.99
C CYS A 38 4.23 14.77 -3.59
N ALA A 39 3.02 15.28 -3.38
CA ALA A 39 2.57 15.82 -2.10
C ALA A 39 2.31 14.68 -1.10
N THR A 40 3.36 13.90 -0.81
CA THR A 40 3.39 12.71 0.03
C THR A 40 4.68 12.80 0.85
N SER A 41 4.62 12.96 2.17
CA SER A 41 5.73 13.26 3.10
C SER A 41 7.09 12.53 2.90
N PRO A 42 7.29 11.21 2.63
CA PRO A 42 8.58 10.75 2.12
C PRO A 42 8.96 11.29 0.74
N ALA A 43 8.03 11.33 -0.21
CA ALA A 43 8.29 11.81 -1.57
C ALA A 43 8.36 13.34 -1.70
N GLN A 44 8.12 14.11 -0.64
CA GLN A 44 8.44 15.54 -0.63
C GLN A 44 9.95 15.78 -0.60
N THR A 45 10.72 14.81 -0.08
CA THR A 45 12.19 14.89 0.02
C THR A 45 12.92 14.24 -1.15
N TYR A 46 12.21 13.44 -1.95
CA TYR A 46 12.77 12.65 -3.04
C TYR A 46 12.04 12.94 -4.36
N PRO A 47 12.74 12.97 -5.51
CA PRO A 47 12.08 12.88 -6.81
C PRO A 47 11.08 11.71 -6.85
N CYS A 48 9.94 11.92 -7.51
CA CYS A 48 8.93 10.90 -7.61
C CYS A 48 8.19 10.96 -8.95
N PHE A 49 7.39 9.94 -9.20
CA PHE A 49 6.36 9.95 -10.22
C PHE A 49 5.12 9.22 -9.72
N ALA A 50 3.99 9.55 -10.33
CA ALA A 50 2.69 8.99 -10.02
C ALA A 50 2.15 8.11 -11.15
N ASP A 51 1.16 7.27 -10.81
CA ASP A 51 0.37 6.46 -11.75
C ASP A 51 1.19 5.66 -12.76
N VAL A 52 2.11 4.85 -12.25
CA VAL A 52 3.06 4.06 -13.04
C VAL A 52 2.82 2.57 -12.83
N THR A 53 3.07 1.75 -13.86
CA THR A 53 3.10 0.30 -13.70
C THR A 53 4.55 -0.18 -13.67
N LEU A 54 4.95 -0.83 -12.58
CA LEU A 54 6.28 -1.44 -12.46
C LEU A 54 6.13 -2.87 -11.94
N GLY A 55 6.83 -3.82 -12.57
CA GLY A 55 6.73 -5.24 -12.19
C GLY A 55 5.31 -5.82 -12.30
N GLY A 56 4.42 -5.19 -13.09
CA GLY A 56 3.01 -5.59 -13.23
C GLY A 56 2.06 -5.02 -12.18
N THR A 57 2.54 -4.24 -11.22
CA THR A 57 1.72 -3.54 -10.22
C THR A 57 1.57 -2.07 -10.58
N LYS A 58 0.36 -1.52 -10.47
CA LYS A 58 0.13 -0.09 -10.53
C LYS A 58 0.50 0.58 -9.20
N PHE A 59 1.48 1.46 -9.23
CA PHE A 59 1.83 2.33 -8.10
C PHE A 59 1.26 3.72 -8.33
N ASN A 60 0.57 4.23 -7.31
CA ASN A 60 0.05 5.59 -7.27
C ASN A 60 1.20 6.57 -7.04
N VAL A 61 2.21 6.19 -6.25
CA VAL A 61 3.42 6.99 -6.02
C VAL A 61 4.64 6.08 -5.94
N VAL A 62 5.72 6.48 -6.63
CA VAL A 62 7.07 5.91 -6.50
C VAL A 62 8.04 7.06 -6.27
N ALA A 63 8.70 7.08 -5.12
CA ALA A 63 9.77 8.04 -4.82
C ALA A 63 11.14 7.35 -4.84
N TYR A 64 12.17 8.05 -5.29
CA TYR A 64 13.51 7.48 -5.48
C TYR A 64 14.61 8.51 -5.25
N ASP A 65 15.82 8.05 -4.89
CA ASP A 65 16.98 8.92 -4.67
C ASP A 65 17.75 9.26 -5.96
N ASP A 66 18.81 10.06 -5.83
CA ASP A 66 19.72 10.44 -6.92
C ASP A 66 20.38 9.23 -7.62
N ARG A 67 20.49 8.10 -6.92
CA ARG A 67 21.00 6.82 -7.44
C ARG A 67 19.90 5.94 -8.04
N ARG A 68 18.67 6.44 -8.14
CA ARG A 68 17.47 5.74 -8.61
C ARG A 68 17.05 4.57 -7.74
N LEU A 69 17.43 4.56 -6.46
CA LEU A 69 16.92 3.59 -5.51
C LEU A 69 15.55 4.03 -5.04
N VAL A 70 14.56 3.14 -5.14
CA VAL A 70 13.21 3.36 -4.61
C VAL A 70 13.30 3.55 -3.11
N ARG A 71 12.71 4.64 -2.62
CA ARG A 71 12.65 5.01 -1.20
C ARG A 71 11.24 4.93 -0.62
N TYR A 72 10.24 5.10 -1.48
CA TYR A 72 8.84 5.03 -1.09
C TYR A 72 7.99 4.46 -2.22
N LEU A 73 7.02 3.63 -1.86
CA LEU A 73 6.00 3.06 -2.71
C LEU A 73 4.64 3.26 -2.07
N PHE A 74 3.64 3.64 -2.86
CA PHE A 74 2.23 3.62 -2.49
C PHE A 74 1.41 3.03 -3.61
N THR A 75 0.52 2.10 -3.27
CA THR A 75 -0.37 1.45 -4.23
C THR A 75 -1.77 1.23 -3.65
N THR A 76 -2.78 1.46 -4.49
CA THR A 76 -4.18 1.08 -4.29
C THR A 76 -4.62 0.03 -5.32
N ASP A 77 -3.67 -0.63 -5.99
CA ASP A 77 -3.95 -1.64 -7.00
C ASP A 77 -4.61 -2.87 -6.37
N ALA A 78 -5.81 -3.22 -6.83
CA ALA A 78 -6.55 -4.38 -6.34
C ALA A 78 -5.86 -5.72 -6.67
N ALA A 79 -4.97 -5.74 -7.67
CA ALA A 79 -4.18 -6.92 -8.00
C ALA A 79 -2.91 -7.07 -7.14
N PHE A 80 -2.54 -6.03 -6.37
CA PHE A 80 -1.39 -6.08 -5.49
C PHE A 80 -1.67 -7.00 -4.30
N SER A 81 -0.65 -7.80 -3.94
CA SER A 81 -0.66 -8.64 -2.75
C SER A 81 0.63 -8.48 -1.95
N THR A 82 0.52 -8.45 -0.64
CA THR A 82 1.69 -8.59 0.25
C THR A 82 2.17 -10.03 0.28
N LYS A 83 3.38 -10.30 0.78
CA LYS A 83 3.86 -11.68 0.98
C LYS A 83 3.00 -12.50 1.95
N THR A 84 2.23 -11.82 2.80
CA THR A 84 1.26 -12.46 3.71
C THR A 84 -0.11 -12.70 3.05
N GLY A 85 -0.27 -12.34 1.77
CA GLY A 85 -1.50 -12.55 1.01
C GLY A 85 -2.60 -11.52 1.25
N LEU A 86 -2.29 -10.35 1.82
CA LEU A 86 -3.28 -9.27 2.00
C LEU A 86 -3.41 -8.46 0.71
N HIS A 87 -4.63 -8.06 0.38
CA HIS A 87 -5.00 -7.28 -0.80
C HIS A 87 -5.79 -6.03 -0.42
N VAL A 88 -5.89 -5.09 -1.37
CA VAL A 88 -6.81 -3.96 -1.24
C VAL A 88 -8.25 -4.50 -1.23
N GLY A 89 -9.04 -4.02 -0.28
CA GLY A 89 -10.41 -4.45 -0.06
C GLY A 89 -10.58 -5.49 1.04
N ASP A 90 -9.50 -6.14 1.49
CA ASP A 90 -9.54 -7.09 2.61
C ASP A 90 -9.88 -6.38 3.93
N TRP A 91 -10.53 -7.13 4.82
CA TRP A 91 -10.81 -6.71 6.20
C TRP A 91 -9.78 -7.32 7.15
N VAL A 92 -9.09 -6.49 7.92
CA VAL A 92 -8.05 -6.92 8.86
C VAL A 92 -8.41 -6.52 10.28
N GLU A 93 -8.28 -7.46 11.22
CA GLU A 93 -8.48 -7.17 12.65
C GLU A 93 -7.28 -6.37 13.19
N VAL A 94 -7.56 -5.20 13.76
CA VAL A 94 -6.55 -4.29 14.32
C VAL A 94 -7.03 -3.73 15.66
N ASP A 95 -6.06 -3.40 16.52
CA ASP A 95 -6.33 -2.63 17.73
C ASP A 95 -6.32 -1.14 17.38
N GLU A 96 -7.23 -0.35 17.97
CA GLU A 96 -7.34 1.10 17.75
C GLU A 96 -6.02 1.83 18.00
N LYS A 97 -5.25 1.41 19.02
CA LYS A 97 -3.93 1.95 19.37
C LYS A 97 -2.87 1.77 18.27
N ASP A 98 -3.07 0.84 17.35
CA ASP A 98 -2.14 0.56 16.25
C ASP A 98 -2.55 1.31 14.97
N VAL A 99 -3.65 2.05 15.02
CA VAL A 99 -4.11 2.93 13.94
C VAL A 99 -3.60 4.34 14.21
N VAL A 100 -2.86 4.89 13.25
CA VAL A 100 -2.22 6.20 13.35
C VAL A 100 -2.75 7.10 12.24
N LEU A 101 -3.28 8.25 12.62
CA LEU A 101 -3.53 9.36 11.70
C LEU A 101 -2.21 10.08 11.45
N VAL A 102 -1.76 10.11 10.20
CA VAL A 102 -0.66 10.97 9.76
C VAL A 102 -1.29 12.26 9.21
N PRO A 103 -1.21 13.40 9.92
CA PRO A 103 -1.93 14.61 9.53
C PRO A 103 -1.57 15.09 8.12
N GLY A 104 -2.60 15.47 7.36
CA GLY A 104 -2.47 15.85 5.96
C GLY A 104 -2.12 14.68 5.04
N TRP A 105 -2.32 13.44 5.50
CA TRP A 105 -1.99 12.27 4.72
C TRP A 105 -2.87 11.04 4.95
N HIS A 106 -2.33 9.91 5.40
CA HIS A 106 -3.01 8.63 5.45
C HIS A 106 -3.39 8.27 6.88
N ILE A 107 -4.47 7.50 6.99
CA ILE A 107 -4.81 6.77 8.20
C ILE A 107 -4.23 5.37 8.03
N CYS A 108 -3.21 5.08 8.83
CA CYS A 108 -2.38 3.90 8.66
C CYS A 108 -2.52 2.91 9.81
N GLY A 109 -2.37 1.62 9.49
CA GLY A 109 -2.37 0.53 10.45
C GLY A 109 -0.99 -0.06 10.73
N PRO A 110 -0.95 -1.27 11.29
CA PRO A 110 0.29 -2.00 11.51
C PRO A 110 1.01 -2.32 10.19
N ARG A 111 2.28 -2.71 10.30
CA ARG A 111 3.07 -3.22 9.18
C ARG A 111 2.95 -4.73 9.06
N THR A 112 2.88 -5.23 7.85
CA THR A 112 3.04 -6.65 7.53
C THR A 112 4.47 -7.10 7.77
N ALA A 113 4.68 -8.43 7.81
CA ALA A 113 6.01 -9.02 8.03
C ALA A 113 7.03 -8.65 6.94
N ASP A 114 6.56 -8.38 5.72
CA ASP A 114 7.38 -7.90 4.62
C ASP A 114 7.51 -6.37 4.56
N GLY A 115 6.94 -5.65 5.54
CA GLY A 115 7.19 -4.22 5.76
C GLY A 115 6.21 -3.26 5.12
N TRP A 116 5.16 -3.74 4.46
CA TRP A 116 4.07 -2.89 3.96
C TRP A 116 3.20 -2.42 5.12
N ARG A 117 2.97 -1.12 5.19
CA ARG A 117 2.02 -0.52 6.11
C ARG A 117 0.64 -0.49 5.45
N LEU A 118 -0.36 -0.92 6.22
CA LEU A 118 -1.75 -0.91 5.77
C LEU A 118 -2.27 0.52 5.76
N VAL A 119 -2.98 0.91 4.71
CA VAL A 119 -3.68 2.20 4.62
C VAL A 119 -5.18 1.93 4.68
N PHE A 120 -5.89 2.65 5.55
CA PHE A 120 -7.34 2.51 5.77
C PHE A 120 -8.15 3.72 5.29
N GLY A 121 -7.51 4.86 5.05
CA GLY A 121 -8.16 6.08 4.58
C GLY A 121 -7.17 7.25 4.43
N SER A 122 -7.71 8.44 4.23
CA SER A 122 -6.96 9.69 4.01
C SER A 122 -7.49 10.83 4.88
N ASP A 123 -6.58 11.63 5.42
CA ASP A 123 -6.88 12.90 6.11
C ASP A 123 -7.06 14.07 5.13
N LEU A 124 -6.82 13.86 3.85
CA LEU A 124 -6.97 14.91 2.83
C LEU A 124 -8.42 15.04 2.34
N ASP A 125 -9.22 14.00 2.48
CA ASP A 125 -10.63 14.00 2.10
C ASP A 125 -11.50 13.96 3.37
N GLU A 126 -12.31 15.00 3.60
CA GLU A 126 -13.24 15.07 4.74
C GLU A 126 -14.17 13.86 4.83
N SER A 127 -14.49 13.23 3.69
CA SER A 127 -15.30 12.01 3.65
C SER A 127 -14.51 10.74 4.05
N GLU A 128 -13.18 10.78 4.02
CA GLU A 128 -12.27 9.68 4.38
C GLU A 128 -11.56 9.89 5.73
N LYS A 129 -11.69 11.07 6.35
CA LYS A 129 -11.16 11.40 7.69
C LYS A 129 -11.69 10.51 8.80
N GLN A 130 -12.83 9.85 8.59
CA GLN A 130 -13.45 8.95 9.54
C GLN A 130 -13.41 7.52 9.01
N VAL A 131 -12.39 6.77 9.43
CA VAL A 131 -12.35 5.33 9.19
C VAL A 131 -13.32 4.65 10.17
N THR A 132 -14.07 3.67 9.67
CA THR A 132 -15.02 2.89 10.47
C THR A 132 -14.64 1.42 10.50
N TYR A 133 -14.89 0.76 11.63
CA TYR A 133 -14.84 -0.68 11.73
C TYR A 133 -15.95 -1.35 10.90
N GLU A 134 -15.81 -2.65 10.63
CA GLU A 134 -16.79 -3.46 9.89
C GLU A 134 -18.22 -3.35 10.49
N ASP A 135 -18.35 -3.08 11.79
CA ASP A 135 -19.63 -2.88 12.49
C ASP A 135 -20.20 -1.45 12.38
N GLY A 136 -19.51 -0.55 11.67
CA GLY A 136 -19.88 0.86 11.49
C GLY A 136 -19.40 1.80 12.60
N THR A 137 -18.74 1.29 13.65
CA THR A 137 -18.17 2.13 14.72
C THR A 137 -17.02 2.97 14.17
N PRO A 138 -16.99 4.30 14.38
CA PRO A 138 -15.87 5.14 13.97
C PRO A 138 -14.62 4.86 14.82
N VAL A 139 -13.46 4.86 14.17
CA VAL A 139 -12.14 4.84 14.82
C VAL A 139 -11.89 6.21 15.44
N ASN A 140 -11.55 6.23 16.73
CA ASN A 140 -11.28 7.48 17.43
C ASN A 140 -9.78 7.82 17.42
N PHE A 141 -9.39 8.83 16.64
CA PHE A 141 -8.00 9.33 16.63
C PHE A 141 -7.71 10.33 17.76
N ILE A 142 -8.75 10.79 18.47
CA ILE A 142 -8.62 11.69 19.60
C ILE A 142 -8.59 10.82 20.85
N HIS A 143 -7.38 10.53 21.36
CA HIS A 143 -7.17 9.76 22.59
C HIS A 143 -7.88 10.41 23.78
N THR A 144 -9.14 10.07 23.97
CA THR A 144 -9.86 10.29 25.22
C THR A 144 -9.60 9.03 26.04
N ILE A 145 -8.78 9.19 27.08
CA ILE A 145 -8.14 8.13 27.88
C ILE A 145 -9.14 7.16 28.57
N GLU A 146 -10.45 7.40 28.44
CA GLU A 146 -11.47 6.76 29.27
C GLU A 146 -12.11 5.50 28.67
N SER A 147 -11.87 5.14 27.40
CA SER A 147 -12.33 3.84 26.86
C SER A 147 -11.18 2.86 26.64
N SER A 148 -11.38 1.60 27.02
CA SER A 148 -10.46 0.51 26.67
C SER A 148 -10.22 0.48 25.15
N PRO A 149 -8.98 0.23 24.69
CA PRO A 149 -8.69 0.20 23.26
C PRO A 149 -9.63 -0.79 22.58
N LYS A 150 -10.37 -0.29 21.60
CA LYS A 150 -11.27 -1.12 20.80
C LYS A 150 -10.45 -1.96 19.83
N ARG A 151 -10.95 -3.15 19.55
CA ARG A 151 -10.43 -4.06 18.53
C ARG A 151 -11.55 -4.33 17.54
N GLY A 152 -11.24 -4.25 16.26
CA GLY A 152 -12.23 -4.44 15.20
C GLY A 152 -11.57 -4.63 13.85
N LYS A 153 -12.37 -4.95 12.84
CA LYS A 153 -11.85 -5.08 11.47
C LYS A 153 -11.92 -3.76 10.72
N LEU A 154 -10.82 -3.37 10.09
CA LEU A 154 -10.74 -2.24 9.17
C LEU A 154 -10.51 -2.72 7.75
N ARG A 155 -11.07 -1.99 6.78
CA ARG A 155 -10.90 -2.31 5.36
C ARG A 155 -9.63 -1.66 4.83
N ILE A 156 -8.78 -2.46 4.20
CA ILE A 156 -7.56 -1.98 3.54
C ILE A 156 -7.96 -1.25 2.25
N VAL A 157 -7.54 0.01 2.11
CA VAL A 157 -7.74 0.80 0.88
C VAL A 157 -6.45 0.97 0.07
N GLY A 158 -5.30 0.67 0.68
CA GLY A 158 -4.01 0.72 0.01
C GLY A 158 -2.87 0.19 0.89
N PHE A 159 -1.68 0.21 0.32
CA PHE A 159 -0.45 -0.16 0.99
C PHE A 159 0.63 0.86 0.72
N GLU A 160 1.39 1.22 1.75
CA GLU A 160 2.58 2.05 1.62
C GLU A 160 3.82 1.36 2.19
N LYS A 161 4.99 1.64 1.62
CA LYS A 161 6.27 1.12 2.11
C LYS A 161 7.38 2.12 1.85
N GLY A 162 8.21 2.34 2.86
CA GLY A 162 9.30 3.32 2.82
C GLY A 162 9.64 3.84 4.21
N GLU A 163 10.72 4.60 4.29
CA GLU A 163 11.12 5.31 5.51
C GLU A 163 10.15 6.47 5.75
N VAL A 164 9.55 6.50 6.95
CA VAL A 164 8.94 7.67 7.58
C VAL A 164 9.70 7.91 8.87
#